data_AF-A0A1F9F812-F1
#
_entry.id   AF-A0A1F9F812-F1
#
_cell.length_a   1.000
_cell.length_b   1.000
_cell.length_c   1.000
_cell.angle_alpha   90.00
_cell.angle_beta   90.00
_cell.angle_gamma   90.00
#
_symmetry.space_group_name_H-M   'P 1'
#
loop_
_entity.id
_entity.type
_entity.pdbx_description
1 polymer ?
#
loop_
_entity_poly.entity_id
_entity_poly.type
_entity_poly.pdbx_seq_one_letter_code
_entity_poly.pdbx_strand_id
1 'polypeptide(L)'
;MKKQIIVYCLGVLCLVGHPVFSGGGTNVGGGGGANDEQYYPHRHEAGEASEHPWESLSSWCSATRGILLEYKQLANLARGNFQNIRNIFVEGLTTALNNYKNPETEVPVELLTMKSISRALALNSLLTGPQDQPEREAQQEQEVVVELLSHFYTFIIEVNIQFDQRYTIPYFHSQHRCGSDCQHTFIVNDHFYTEYGKYVVKLLSFGMDRAIPMGSSHRELLLFESLTGWAKDDLALSVLSRNYECIQEQLSKLHTHIHKYLEGYRTYFSDSRVLLVFTRHRVENIIHELEHIESHFKRHGDNCFSAYHSLGGY
;
A
#
# COMPACT_ATOMS: atom_id res chain seq x y z
N MET A 1 -67.92 -22.08 14.59
CA MET A 1 -68.79 -21.61 15.69
C MET A 1 -67.91 -21.17 16.85
N LYS A 2 -68.15 -19.96 17.36
CA LYS A 2 -67.48 -19.32 18.49
C LYS A 2 -67.62 -20.14 19.78
N LYS A 3 -66.62 -20.07 20.66
CA LYS A 3 -66.83 -19.68 22.07
C LYS A 3 -65.51 -19.22 22.70
N GLN A 4 -65.52 -17.94 23.05
CA GLN A 4 -64.59 -17.25 23.94
C GLN A 4 -64.82 -17.70 25.38
N ILE A 5 -63.78 -17.72 26.20
CA ILE A 5 -63.86 -17.25 27.60
C ILE A 5 -62.64 -16.35 27.84
N ILE A 6 -62.95 -15.11 28.22
CA ILE A 6 -62.06 -14.04 28.71
C ILE A 6 -62.26 -13.99 30.24
N VAL A 7 -61.38 -13.25 30.92
CA VAL A 7 -61.56 -12.50 32.19
C VAL A 7 -60.92 -13.19 33.39
N TYR A 8 -60.13 -12.57 34.27
CA TYR A 8 -59.34 -11.32 34.41
C TYR A 8 -58.79 -11.37 35.87
N CYS A 9 -57.81 -10.51 36.19
CA CYS A 9 -57.42 -9.92 37.50
C CYS A 9 -55.92 -10.14 37.79
N LEU A 10 -54.98 -9.20 37.60
CA LEU A 10 -54.87 -7.76 37.89
C LEU A 10 -54.54 -7.47 39.38
N GLY A 11 -53.33 -6.90 39.59
CA GLY A 11 -52.84 -6.28 40.84
C GLY A 11 -51.78 -7.13 41.57
N VAL A 12 -50.63 -6.63 42.05
CA VAL A 12 -50.22 -5.28 42.45
C VAL A 12 -48.68 -5.18 42.48
N LEU A 13 -48.19 -3.99 42.12
CA LEU A 13 -46.91 -3.32 42.40
C LEU A 13 -45.98 -3.90 43.49
N CYS A 14 -44.67 -3.87 43.19
CA CYS A 14 -43.66 -3.29 44.09
C CYS A 14 -42.47 -2.72 43.28
N LEU A 15 -42.23 -1.42 43.50
CA LEU A 15 -41.09 -0.61 43.06
C LEU A 15 -39.78 -1.10 43.69
N VAL A 16 -38.64 -1.05 42.96
CA VAL A 16 -37.36 -0.48 43.48
C VAL A 16 -36.45 -0.04 42.31
N GLY A 17 -36.19 1.27 42.22
CA GLY A 17 -34.88 1.90 41.97
C GLY A 17 -34.15 1.71 40.63
N HIS A 18 -34.14 2.75 39.80
CA HIS A 18 -32.95 3.14 39.02
C HIS A 18 -32.19 4.22 39.81
N PRO A 19 -30.86 4.36 39.64
CA PRO A 19 -30.40 5.40 38.71
C PRO A 19 -29.18 4.98 37.85
N VAL A 20 -29.24 5.30 36.56
CA VAL A 20 -28.48 6.39 35.88
C VAL A 20 -27.00 6.06 35.67
N PHE A 21 -26.71 5.64 34.43
CA PHE A 21 -25.40 5.74 33.80
C PHE A 21 -25.07 7.24 33.60
N SER A 22 -23.97 7.70 34.19
CA SER A 22 -23.32 8.98 33.88
C SER A 22 -21.84 8.71 33.68
N GLY A 23 -21.29 9.15 32.55
CA GLY A 23 -19.87 9.11 32.26
C GLY A 23 -19.05 10.10 33.10
N GLY A 24 -17.72 9.97 32.97
CA GLY A 24 -16.73 10.87 33.56
C GLY A 24 -15.52 10.10 34.07
N GLY A 25 -14.41 10.15 33.32
CA GLY A 25 -13.22 9.36 33.60
C GLY A 25 -12.37 9.85 34.77
N THR A 26 -11.42 9.00 35.16
CA THR A 26 -10.17 9.38 35.84
C THR A 26 -9.06 8.41 35.41
N ASN A 27 -7.95 8.96 34.92
CA ASN A 27 -6.65 8.28 34.91
C ASN A 27 -6.17 8.20 36.37
N VAL A 28 -5.82 7.01 36.89
CA VAL A 28 -4.55 6.75 37.62
C VAL A 28 -4.28 5.23 37.75
N GLY A 29 -3.14 4.78 37.20
CA GLY A 29 -2.15 3.87 37.81
C GLY A 29 -2.53 2.52 38.45
N GLY A 30 -2.06 1.44 37.82
CA GLY A 30 -1.11 0.51 38.44
C GLY A 30 -1.66 -0.77 39.11
N GLY A 31 -1.17 -1.93 38.65
CA GLY A 31 -1.22 -3.18 39.42
C GLY A 31 -1.40 -4.41 38.53
N GLY A 32 -0.31 -5.13 38.28
CA GLY A 32 -0.25 -6.28 37.38
C GLY A 32 -1.04 -7.51 37.82
N GLY A 33 -1.24 -8.39 36.85
CA GLY A 33 -1.87 -9.69 37.02
C GLY A 33 -1.83 -10.47 35.71
N ALA A 34 -0.71 -11.16 35.52
CA ALA A 34 -0.43 -12.36 34.72
C ALA A 34 -1.44 -12.86 33.64
N ASN A 35 -0.85 -13.32 32.53
CA ASN A 35 -1.39 -14.12 31.42
C ASN A 35 -1.93 -13.24 30.26
N ASP A 36 -1.40 -13.22 29.04
CA ASP A 36 -0.46 -14.07 28.34
C ASP A 36 0.47 -13.16 27.53
N GLU A 37 1.78 -13.19 27.82
CA GLU A 37 2.76 -12.66 26.87
C GLU A 37 2.74 -13.59 25.65
N GLN A 38 1.95 -13.21 24.65
CA GLN A 38 2.14 -13.67 23.29
C GLN A 38 3.58 -13.31 22.92
N TYR A 39 4.42 -14.33 22.90
CA TYR A 39 5.83 -14.26 22.55
C TYR A 39 5.96 -13.73 21.11
N TYR A 40 6.11 -12.41 20.98
CA TYR A 40 6.54 -11.74 19.75
C TYR A 40 8.06 -11.55 19.85
N PRO A 41 8.89 -12.39 19.20
CA PRO A 41 10.35 -12.39 19.37
C PRO A 41 11.07 -11.15 18.81
N HIS A 42 10.33 -10.13 18.34
CA HIS A 42 10.88 -8.95 17.69
C HIS A 42 10.49 -7.62 18.34
N ARG A 43 10.00 -7.64 19.59
CA ARG A 43 9.96 -6.42 20.41
C ARG A 43 11.39 -6.06 20.82
N HIS A 44 12.15 -5.52 19.86
CA HIS A 44 13.44 -4.92 20.15
C HIS A 44 13.21 -3.83 21.20
N GLU A 45 13.85 -3.98 22.36
CA GLU A 45 13.90 -2.96 23.40
C GLU A 45 14.13 -1.59 22.74
N ALA A 46 13.52 -0.55 23.31
CA ALA A 46 13.67 0.82 22.86
C ALA A 46 15.12 1.28 23.09
N GLY A 47 16.04 0.86 22.22
CA GLY A 47 17.35 1.48 22.08
C GLY A 47 17.16 2.96 21.72
N GLU A 48 18.10 3.79 22.19
CA GLU A 48 18.12 5.23 21.98
C GLU A 48 17.88 5.59 20.51
N ALA A 49 17.03 6.59 20.27
CA ALA A 49 16.82 7.14 18.94
C ALA A 49 18.17 7.65 18.41
N SER A 50 18.60 7.17 17.23
CA SER A 50 19.76 7.76 16.56
C SER A 50 19.43 9.21 16.19
N GLU A 51 20.37 10.12 16.41
CA GLU A 51 20.28 11.53 15.99
C GLU A 51 20.15 11.67 14.45
N HIS A 52 20.34 10.58 13.71
CA HIS A 52 20.48 10.56 12.26
C HIS A 52 19.64 9.44 11.61
N PRO A 53 18.51 9.78 10.97
CA PRO A 53 17.57 8.83 10.32
C PRO A 53 18.24 7.75 9.47
N TRP A 54 19.26 8.12 8.69
CA TRP A 54 19.93 7.23 7.74
C TRP A 54 20.68 6.08 8.42
N GLU A 55 21.18 6.24 9.64
CA GLU A 55 21.94 5.22 10.37
C GLU A 55 21.09 3.99 10.71
N SER A 56 19.80 4.21 10.92
CA SER A 56 18.83 3.18 11.27
C SER A 56 18.13 2.55 10.07
N LEU A 57 18.37 3.02 8.84
CA LEU A 57 17.65 2.52 7.65
C LEU A 57 17.89 1.04 7.38
N SER A 58 19.14 0.57 7.53
CA SER A 58 19.48 -0.84 7.30
C SER A 58 18.83 -1.76 8.35
N SER A 59 18.84 -1.35 9.62
CA SER A 59 18.20 -2.11 10.71
C SER A 59 16.68 -2.06 10.62
N TRP A 60 16.10 -0.90 10.31
CA TRP A 60 14.67 -0.75 10.02
C TRP A 60 14.24 -1.67 8.89
N CYS A 61 14.94 -1.66 7.75
CA CYS A 61 14.56 -2.45 6.59
C CYS A 61 14.57 -3.96 6.90
N SER A 62 15.57 -4.42 7.66
CA SER A 62 15.66 -5.81 8.12
C SER A 62 14.54 -6.19 9.09
N ALA A 63 14.24 -5.32 10.05
CA ALA A 63 13.16 -5.53 11.02
C ALA A 63 11.78 -5.50 10.36
N THR A 64 11.54 -4.57 9.43
CA THR A 64 10.34 -4.48 8.59
C THR A 64 10.14 -5.77 7.80
N ARG A 65 11.19 -6.34 7.20
CA ARG A 65 11.10 -7.65 6.53
C ARG A 65 10.67 -8.75 7.50
N GLY A 66 11.26 -8.79 8.69
CA GLY A 66 10.93 -9.77 9.74
C GLY A 66 9.45 -9.69 10.15
N ILE A 67 8.98 -8.50 10.48
CA ILE A 67 7.57 -8.22 10.82
C ILE A 67 6.64 -8.68 9.71
N LEU A 68 6.90 -8.28 8.46
CA LEU A 68 6.02 -8.64 7.35
C LEU A 68 6.02 -10.15 7.07
N LEU A 69 7.15 -10.84 7.21
CA LEU A 69 7.20 -12.30 7.07
C LEU A 69 6.42 -13.02 8.17
N GLU A 70 6.55 -12.57 9.42
CA GLU A 70 5.82 -13.11 10.57
C GLU A 70 4.30 -12.97 10.38
N TYR A 71 3.83 -11.75 10.12
CA TYR A 71 2.39 -11.51 9.92
C TYR A 71 1.84 -12.22 8.67
N LYS A 72 2.65 -12.39 7.61
CA LYS A 72 2.28 -13.23 6.46
C LYS A 72 2.09 -14.69 6.85
N GLN A 73 2.95 -15.23 7.73
CA GLN A 73 2.79 -16.59 8.25
C GLN A 73 1.56 -16.72 9.15
N LEU A 74 1.33 -15.76 10.05
CA LEU A 74 0.13 -15.73 10.90
C LEU A 74 -1.17 -15.69 10.08
N ALA A 75 -1.21 -14.87 9.03
CA ALA A 75 -2.33 -14.82 8.09
C ALA A 75 -2.60 -16.17 7.43
N ASN A 76 -1.55 -16.90 7.00
CA ASN A 76 -1.69 -18.24 6.42
C ASN A 76 -2.23 -19.29 7.41
N LEU A 77 -1.99 -19.09 8.72
CA LEU A 77 -2.51 -19.97 9.78
C LEU A 77 -3.98 -19.71 10.09
N ALA A 78 -4.48 -18.49 9.89
CA ALA A 78 -5.85 -18.07 10.21
C ALA A 78 -6.95 -18.60 9.27
N ARG A 79 -6.59 -19.40 8.26
CA ARG A 79 -7.42 -20.12 7.26
C ARG A 79 -8.94 -19.86 7.28
N GLY A 80 -9.47 -19.32 6.18
CA GLY A 80 -10.91 -19.27 5.89
C GLY A 80 -11.70 -18.17 6.62
N ASN A 81 -11.10 -17.48 7.60
CA ASN A 81 -11.68 -16.28 8.20
C ASN A 81 -11.03 -15.03 7.59
N PHE A 82 -11.60 -14.52 6.49
CA PHE A 82 -11.06 -13.36 5.77
C PHE A 82 -10.96 -12.09 6.62
N GLN A 83 -11.93 -11.85 7.51
CA GLN A 83 -11.87 -10.70 8.41
C GLN A 83 -10.66 -10.79 9.36
N ASN A 84 -10.42 -11.97 9.94
CA ASN A 84 -9.25 -12.18 10.80
C ASN A 84 -7.95 -12.04 10.02
N ILE A 85 -7.87 -12.65 8.83
CA ILE A 85 -6.70 -12.55 7.95
C ILE A 85 -6.41 -11.08 7.57
N ARG A 86 -7.45 -10.32 7.22
CA ARG A 86 -7.35 -8.89 6.93
C ARG A 86 -6.80 -8.12 8.12
N ASN A 87 -7.33 -8.36 9.32
CA ASN A 87 -6.87 -7.69 10.54
C ASN A 87 -5.38 -7.97 10.79
N ILE A 88 -4.95 -9.23 10.64
CA ILE A 88 -3.54 -9.63 10.77
C ILE A 88 -2.67 -8.88 9.75
N PHE A 89 -3.07 -8.81 8.48
CA PHE A 89 -2.31 -8.07 7.47
C PHE A 89 -2.26 -6.56 7.75
N VAL A 90 -3.37 -5.95 8.17
CA VAL A 90 -3.40 -4.51 8.50
C VAL A 90 -2.54 -4.21 9.72
N GLU A 91 -2.58 -5.07 10.73
CA GLU A 91 -1.75 -4.95 11.93
C GLU A 91 -0.27 -5.05 11.57
N GLY A 92 0.13 -6.07 10.80
CA GLY A 92 1.53 -6.23 10.41
C GLY A 92 2.07 -5.08 9.56
N LEU A 93 1.26 -4.54 8.63
CA LEU A 93 1.63 -3.33 7.87
C LEU A 93 1.76 -2.10 8.77
N THR A 94 0.85 -1.92 9.72
CA THR A 94 0.88 -0.79 10.66
C THR A 94 2.09 -0.90 11.59
N THR A 95 2.37 -2.09 12.12
CA THR A 95 3.55 -2.37 12.94
C THR A 95 4.83 -2.13 12.14
N ALA A 96 4.91 -2.60 10.89
CA ALA A 96 6.05 -2.37 10.01
C ALA A 96 6.26 -0.88 9.69
N LEU A 97 5.19 -0.13 9.45
CA LEU A 97 5.25 1.31 9.19
C LEU A 97 5.78 2.06 10.42
N ASN A 98 5.25 1.74 11.60
CA ASN A 98 5.61 2.38 12.87
C ASN A 98 6.94 1.89 13.46
N ASN A 99 7.55 0.85 12.87
CA ASN A 99 8.84 0.32 13.31
C ASN A 99 10.00 1.29 13.02
N TYR A 100 9.79 2.34 12.22
CA TYR A 100 10.80 3.37 12.03
C TYR A 100 10.88 4.30 13.24
N LYS A 101 11.96 4.17 14.03
CA LYS A 101 12.15 4.84 15.32
C LYS A 101 12.63 6.30 15.24
N ASN A 102 12.25 7.07 14.20
CA ASN A 102 12.53 8.50 14.16
C ASN A 102 11.52 9.28 13.28
N PRO A 103 10.38 9.74 13.83
CA PRO A 103 9.41 10.54 13.09
C PRO A 103 9.72 12.04 13.05
N GLU A 104 10.72 12.52 13.82
CA GLU A 104 11.00 13.96 13.97
C GLU A 104 11.90 14.54 12.88
N THR A 105 12.65 13.69 12.18
CA THR A 105 13.42 14.06 10.99
C THR A 105 12.87 13.26 9.83
N GLU A 106 12.39 13.96 8.80
CA GLU A 106 11.79 13.36 7.62
C GLU A 106 12.69 12.23 7.12
N VAL A 107 12.22 10.98 7.27
CA VAL A 107 12.71 9.89 6.45
C VAL A 107 12.66 10.39 5.02
N PRO A 108 13.69 10.22 4.20
CA PRO A 108 13.54 10.56 2.81
C PRO A 108 12.31 9.82 2.27
N VAL A 109 11.33 10.58 1.80
CA VAL A 109 9.98 10.18 1.37
C VAL A 109 10.02 9.23 0.13
N GLU A 110 11.20 8.67 -0.16
CA GLU A 110 11.56 7.94 -1.37
C GLU A 110 11.64 6.42 -1.19
N LEU A 111 11.67 5.89 0.04
CA LEU A 111 11.74 4.45 0.26
C LEU A 111 10.50 3.75 -0.31
N LEU A 112 10.71 2.91 -1.32
CA LEU A 112 9.62 2.22 -2.02
C LEU A 112 8.87 1.28 -1.07
N THR A 113 9.57 0.70 -0.09
CA THR A 113 9.01 -0.13 0.97
C THR A 113 7.98 0.66 1.78
N MET A 114 8.35 1.85 2.26
CA MET A 114 7.47 2.68 3.08
C MET A 114 6.27 3.18 2.28
N LYS A 115 6.50 3.66 1.04
CA LYS A 115 5.42 4.03 0.12
C LYS A 115 4.43 2.88 -0.08
N SER A 116 4.92 1.67 -0.33
CA SER A 116 4.07 0.52 -0.64
C SER A 116 3.29 0.01 0.57
N ILE A 117 3.86 0.10 1.79
CA ILE A 117 3.14 -0.16 3.04
C ILE A 117 1.97 0.84 3.19
N SER A 118 2.24 2.14 3.07
CA SER A 118 1.21 3.18 3.17
C SER A 118 0.11 3.03 2.12
N ARG A 119 0.48 2.66 0.88
CA ARG A 119 -0.45 2.40 -0.22
C ARG A 119 -1.34 1.18 0.03
N ALA A 120 -0.78 0.10 0.58
CA ALA A 120 -1.56 -1.08 0.96
C ALA A 120 -2.60 -0.75 2.04
N LEU A 121 -2.20 0.03 3.06
CA LEU A 121 -3.11 0.52 4.10
C LEU A 121 -4.19 1.46 3.53
N ALA A 122 -3.82 2.35 2.60
CA ALA A 122 -4.77 3.25 1.94
C ALA A 122 -5.79 2.47 1.09
N LEU A 123 -5.37 1.44 0.34
CA LEU A 123 -6.29 0.57 -0.42
C LEU A 123 -7.22 -0.21 0.49
N ASN A 124 -6.71 -0.71 1.62
CA ASN A 124 -7.56 -1.33 2.63
C ASN A 124 -8.69 -0.39 3.04
N SER A 125 -8.39 0.88 3.36
CA SER A 125 -9.41 1.87 3.70
C SER A 125 -10.34 2.20 2.52
N LEU A 126 -9.79 2.41 1.33
CA LEU A 126 -10.55 2.81 0.12
C LEU A 126 -11.55 1.77 -0.34
N LEU A 127 -11.18 0.48 -0.24
CA LEU A 127 -12.02 -0.63 -0.70
C LEU A 127 -12.97 -1.14 0.38
N THR A 128 -12.96 -0.55 1.58
CA THR A 128 -13.91 -0.89 2.64
C THR A 128 -15.25 -0.23 2.38
N GLY A 129 -16.29 -1.04 2.27
CA GLY A 129 -17.67 -0.58 2.17
C GLY A 129 -18.23 -0.11 3.51
N PRO A 130 -19.45 0.47 3.50
CA PRO A 130 -20.12 0.90 4.71
C PRO A 130 -20.42 -0.29 5.64
N GLN A 131 -20.48 -0.04 6.95
CA GLN A 131 -20.73 -1.08 7.96
C GLN A 131 -22.08 -1.81 7.78
N ASP A 132 -23.07 -1.14 7.18
CA ASP A 132 -24.42 -1.66 6.98
C ASP A 132 -24.61 -2.44 5.66
N GLN A 133 -23.52 -2.78 4.96
CA GLN A 133 -23.61 -3.50 3.68
C GLN A 133 -24.09 -4.96 3.85
N PRO A 134 -24.76 -5.54 2.84
CA PRO A 134 -25.20 -6.93 2.89
C PRO A 134 -24.04 -7.90 3.18
N GLU A 135 -24.30 -8.92 4.01
CA GLU A 135 -23.26 -9.85 4.50
C GLU A 135 -22.46 -10.51 3.35
N ARG A 136 -23.13 -10.86 2.24
CA ARG A 136 -22.46 -11.44 1.07
C ARG A 136 -21.48 -10.47 0.40
N GLU A 137 -21.86 -9.20 0.30
CA GLU A 137 -21.02 -8.15 -0.28
C GLU A 137 -19.84 -7.82 0.64
N ALA A 138 -20.09 -7.85 1.96
CA ALA A 138 -19.04 -7.76 2.97
C ALA A 138 -18.05 -8.92 2.87
N GLN A 139 -18.51 -10.17 2.79
CA GLN A 139 -17.63 -11.33 2.66
C GLN A 139 -16.78 -11.26 1.38
N GLN A 140 -17.38 -10.90 0.25
CA GLN A 140 -16.66 -10.72 -1.00
C GLN A 140 -15.63 -9.59 -0.93
N GLU A 141 -15.95 -8.48 -0.27
CA GLU A 141 -14.98 -7.41 0.00
C GLU A 141 -13.78 -7.89 0.79
N GLN A 142 -14.03 -8.62 1.87
CA GLN A 142 -12.98 -9.13 2.74
C GLN A 142 -12.04 -10.03 1.95
N GLU A 143 -12.58 -10.90 1.10
CA GLU A 143 -11.81 -11.73 0.19
C GLU A 143 -10.96 -10.88 -0.77
N VAL A 144 -11.54 -9.89 -1.46
CA VAL A 144 -10.82 -8.98 -2.38
C VAL A 144 -9.66 -8.28 -1.67
N VAL A 145 -9.93 -7.69 -0.50
CA VAL A 145 -8.95 -6.90 0.24
C VAL A 145 -7.84 -7.80 0.79
N VAL A 146 -8.18 -8.99 1.30
CA VAL A 146 -7.18 -9.98 1.75
C VAL A 146 -6.26 -10.40 0.61
N GLU A 147 -6.83 -10.69 -0.57
CA GLU A 147 -6.06 -11.07 -1.75
C GLU A 147 -5.08 -9.95 -2.15
N LEU A 148 -5.55 -8.71 -2.21
CA LEU A 148 -4.72 -7.53 -2.51
C LEU A 148 -3.63 -7.31 -1.46
N LEU A 149 -3.95 -7.37 -0.18
CA LEU A 149 -2.99 -7.20 0.90
C LEU A 149 -1.91 -8.29 0.83
N SER A 150 -2.27 -9.55 0.56
CA SER A 150 -1.32 -10.64 0.37
C SER A 150 -0.36 -10.39 -0.81
N HIS A 151 -0.86 -9.86 -1.92
CA HIS A 151 -0.04 -9.46 -3.07
C HIS A 151 0.89 -8.30 -2.70
N PHE A 152 0.41 -7.29 -1.98
CA PHE A 152 1.24 -6.20 -1.47
C PHE A 152 2.33 -6.69 -0.52
N TYR A 153 2.03 -7.60 0.41
CA TYR A 153 3.04 -8.20 1.28
C TYR A 153 4.16 -8.87 0.47
N THR A 154 3.77 -9.66 -0.52
CA THR A 154 4.72 -10.36 -1.40
C THR A 154 5.57 -9.37 -2.17
N PHE A 155 4.96 -8.36 -2.77
CA PHE A 155 5.64 -7.30 -3.49
C PHE A 155 6.59 -6.49 -2.61
N ILE A 156 6.17 -6.11 -1.40
CA ILE A 156 7.01 -5.38 -0.45
C ILE A 156 8.24 -6.22 -0.07
N ILE A 157 8.04 -7.48 0.29
CA ILE A 157 9.11 -8.37 0.77
C ILE A 157 10.10 -8.71 -0.35
N GLU A 158 9.59 -9.03 -1.54
CA GLU A 158 10.40 -9.58 -2.64
C GLU A 158 10.95 -8.51 -3.58
N VAL A 159 10.27 -7.37 -3.72
CA VAL A 159 10.67 -6.30 -4.65
C VAL A 159 11.11 -5.05 -3.91
N ASN A 160 10.26 -4.44 -3.09
CA ASN A 160 10.56 -3.13 -2.51
C ASN A 160 11.74 -3.16 -1.53
N ILE A 161 11.75 -4.13 -0.61
CA ILE A 161 12.83 -4.28 0.37
C ILE A 161 14.15 -4.57 -0.33
N GLN A 162 14.13 -5.46 -1.33
CA GLN A 162 15.33 -5.77 -2.12
C GLN A 162 15.83 -4.55 -2.88
N PHE A 163 14.92 -3.76 -3.45
CA PHE A 163 15.26 -2.51 -4.11
C PHE A 163 15.91 -1.54 -3.11
N ASP A 164 15.23 -1.22 -2.01
CA ASP A 164 15.72 -0.24 -1.04
C ASP A 164 17.07 -0.65 -0.43
N GLN A 165 17.26 -1.93 -0.09
CA GLN A 165 18.54 -2.45 0.42
C GLN A 165 19.68 -2.32 -0.59
N ARG A 166 19.40 -2.59 -1.86
CA ARG A 166 20.42 -2.60 -2.91
C ARG A 166 20.79 -1.20 -3.38
N TYR A 167 19.85 -0.27 -3.31
CA TYR A 167 19.88 0.95 -4.10
C TYR A 167 19.65 2.19 -3.25
N THR A 168 18.48 2.32 -2.63
CA THR A 168 18.06 3.52 -1.90
C THR A 168 18.88 3.76 -0.63
N ILE A 169 19.08 2.72 0.20
CA ILE A 169 19.80 2.81 1.47
C ILE A 169 21.29 3.14 1.27
N PRO A 170 22.03 2.45 0.38
CA PRO A 170 23.42 2.81 0.08
C PRO A 170 23.56 4.25 -0.44
N TYR A 171 22.63 4.71 -1.28
CA TYR A 171 22.62 6.09 -1.77
C TYR A 171 22.55 7.08 -0.61
N PHE A 172 21.59 6.94 0.30
CA PHE A 172 21.49 7.84 1.45
C PHE A 172 22.73 7.79 2.35
N HIS A 173 23.27 6.61 2.65
CA HIS A 173 24.51 6.52 3.44
C HIS A 173 25.69 7.23 2.76
N SER A 174 25.79 7.17 1.42
CA SER A 174 26.88 7.82 0.67
C SER A 174 26.78 9.35 0.69
N GLN A 175 25.58 9.90 0.48
CA GLN A 175 25.35 11.36 0.48
C GLN A 175 25.72 11.98 1.84
N HIS A 176 25.43 11.29 2.94
CA HIS A 176 25.64 11.84 4.29
C HIS A 176 27.09 11.73 4.76
N ARG A 177 27.83 10.68 4.38
CA ARG A 177 29.23 10.49 4.82
C ARG A 177 30.24 11.42 4.14
N CYS A 178 29.85 12.07 3.06
CA CYS A 178 30.78 12.66 2.11
C CYS A 178 30.76 14.20 2.08
N GLY A 179 29.76 14.84 2.72
CA GLY A 179 29.63 16.30 2.75
C GLY A 179 29.51 16.92 1.35
N SER A 180 30.06 18.13 1.16
CA SER A 180 30.01 18.89 -0.10
C SER A 180 30.98 18.42 -1.19
N ASP A 181 31.98 17.60 -0.83
CA ASP A 181 33.11 17.24 -1.70
C ASP A 181 32.93 15.88 -2.39
N CYS A 182 31.74 15.31 -2.32
CA CYS A 182 31.43 14.11 -3.06
C CYS A 182 31.37 14.47 -4.55
N GLN A 183 32.47 14.23 -5.28
CA GLN A 183 32.33 13.88 -6.69
C GLN A 183 31.32 12.75 -6.70
N HIS A 184 30.13 13.03 -7.24
CA HIS A 184 29.10 12.04 -7.49
C HIS A 184 29.70 11.01 -8.45
N THR A 185 30.51 10.11 -7.91
CA THR A 185 30.54 8.72 -8.32
C THR A 185 29.15 8.25 -7.95
N PHE A 186 28.19 8.67 -8.78
CA PHE A 186 26.93 8.00 -8.90
C PHE A 186 27.27 6.53 -8.79
N ILE A 187 26.49 5.81 -8.02
CA ILE A 187 26.33 4.39 -8.30
C ILE A 187 25.75 4.37 -9.73
N VAL A 188 26.63 4.50 -10.72
CA VAL A 188 26.45 4.16 -12.13
C VAL A 188 26.40 2.64 -12.15
N ASN A 189 25.50 2.07 -11.36
CA ASN A 189 24.89 0.83 -11.76
C ASN A 189 23.73 1.30 -12.61
N ASP A 190 23.90 1.22 -13.92
CA ASP A 190 22.87 1.42 -14.94
C ASP A 190 21.58 0.62 -14.64
N HIS A 191 21.65 -0.31 -13.70
CA HIS A 191 20.55 -1.11 -13.19
C HIS A 191 19.60 -0.41 -12.21
N PHE A 192 20.05 0.50 -11.30
CA PHE A 192 19.15 1.15 -10.31
C PHE A 192 17.87 1.66 -10.98
N TYR A 193 18.06 2.36 -12.10
CA TYR A 193 17.01 3.10 -12.78
C TYR A 193 16.15 2.21 -13.68
N THR A 194 16.73 1.17 -14.31
CA THR A 194 15.93 0.14 -15.00
C THR A 194 15.12 -0.73 -14.04
N GLU A 195 15.61 -0.98 -12.82
CA GLU A 195 14.84 -1.71 -11.81
C GLU A 195 13.69 -0.86 -11.23
N TYR A 196 13.79 0.48 -11.25
CA TYR A 196 12.70 1.36 -10.86
C TYR A 196 11.52 1.33 -11.85
N GLY A 197 11.81 1.23 -13.16
CA GLY A 197 10.78 0.97 -14.18
C GLY A 197 10.02 -0.34 -13.92
N LYS A 198 10.76 -1.42 -13.61
CA LYS A 198 10.17 -2.73 -13.33
C LYS A 198 9.29 -2.73 -12.10
N TYR A 199 9.68 -1.94 -11.10
CA TYR A 199 8.83 -1.70 -9.94
C TYR A 199 7.47 -1.11 -10.36
N VAL A 200 7.46 -0.09 -11.22
CA VAL A 200 6.21 0.51 -11.73
C VAL A 200 5.40 -0.47 -12.57
N VAL A 201 6.05 -1.27 -13.43
CA VAL A 201 5.40 -2.35 -14.19
C VAL A 201 4.72 -3.34 -13.24
N LYS A 202 5.43 -3.76 -12.18
CA LYS A 202 4.89 -4.71 -11.20
C LYS A 202 3.73 -4.10 -10.40
N LEU A 203 3.80 -2.82 -10.05
CA LEU A 203 2.72 -2.08 -9.39
C LEU A 203 1.47 -2.05 -10.28
N LEU A 204 1.60 -1.67 -11.56
CA LEU A 204 0.48 -1.62 -12.51
C LEU A 204 -0.12 -3.01 -12.77
N SER A 205 0.71 -4.06 -12.72
CA SER A 205 0.28 -5.44 -12.95
C SER A 205 -0.72 -5.94 -11.91
N PHE A 206 -0.80 -5.33 -10.72
CA PHE A 206 -1.81 -5.69 -9.72
C PHE A 206 -3.24 -5.52 -10.22
N GLY A 207 -3.52 -4.49 -11.02
CA GLY A 207 -4.84 -4.31 -11.63
C GLY A 207 -5.12 -5.29 -12.77
N MET A 208 -4.08 -5.93 -13.31
CA MET A 208 -4.17 -6.84 -14.45
C MET A 208 -4.20 -8.32 -14.03
N ASP A 209 -3.79 -8.64 -12.81
CA ASP A 209 -3.72 -10.01 -12.31
C ASP A 209 -5.11 -10.61 -12.16
N ARG A 210 -5.40 -11.63 -12.97
CA ARG A 210 -6.68 -12.35 -12.94
C ARG A 210 -6.86 -13.17 -11.66
N ALA A 211 -5.80 -13.38 -10.88
CA ALA A 211 -5.89 -14.02 -9.58
C ALA A 211 -6.59 -13.16 -8.53
N ILE A 212 -6.75 -11.86 -8.75
CA ILE A 212 -7.38 -10.94 -7.79
C ILE A 212 -8.85 -10.68 -8.20
N PRO A 213 -9.83 -11.36 -7.60
CA PRO A 213 -11.23 -11.19 -7.98
C PRO A 213 -11.80 -9.90 -7.38
N MET A 214 -11.75 -8.78 -8.11
CA MET A 214 -12.22 -7.47 -7.63
C MET A 214 -13.73 -7.38 -7.32
N GLY A 215 -14.51 -8.37 -7.74
CA GLY A 215 -15.93 -8.55 -7.42
C GLY A 215 -16.89 -7.57 -8.12
N SER A 216 -16.46 -6.35 -8.41
CA SER A 216 -17.23 -5.37 -9.19
C SER A 216 -16.32 -4.47 -10.02
N SER A 217 -16.86 -3.96 -11.14
CA SER A 217 -16.15 -2.98 -11.96
C SER A 217 -15.87 -1.68 -11.21
N HIS A 218 -16.67 -1.33 -10.20
CA HIS A 218 -16.44 -0.12 -9.39
C HIS A 218 -15.17 -0.25 -8.53
N ARG A 219 -15.04 -1.35 -7.77
CA ARG A 219 -13.83 -1.62 -6.97
C ARG A 219 -12.58 -1.75 -7.84
N GLU A 220 -12.72 -2.35 -9.01
CA GLU A 220 -11.62 -2.46 -9.96
C GLU A 220 -11.19 -1.10 -10.51
N LEU A 221 -12.14 -0.20 -10.79
CA LEU A 221 -11.83 1.17 -11.18
C LEU A 221 -11.16 1.97 -10.05
N LEU A 222 -11.59 1.80 -8.79
CA LEU A 222 -10.90 2.40 -7.62
C LEU A 222 -9.45 1.92 -7.50
N LEU A 223 -9.20 0.63 -7.74
CA LEU A 223 -7.85 0.08 -7.78
C LEU A 223 -7.05 0.72 -8.92
N PHE A 224 -7.57 0.76 -10.14
CA PHE A 224 -6.87 1.35 -11.28
C PHE A 224 -6.62 2.85 -11.11
N GLU A 225 -7.56 3.60 -10.54
CA GLU A 225 -7.36 5.01 -10.20
C GLU A 225 -6.15 5.18 -9.30
N SER A 226 -6.06 4.38 -8.23
CA SER A 226 -4.95 4.40 -7.28
C SER A 226 -3.63 4.02 -7.95
N LEU A 227 -3.59 2.89 -8.64
CA LEU A 227 -2.37 2.38 -9.29
C LEU A 227 -1.83 3.34 -10.35
N THR A 228 -2.71 3.92 -11.17
CA THR A 228 -2.30 4.86 -12.23
C THR A 228 -1.81 6.18 -11.66
N GLY A 229 -2.43 6.68 -10.59
CA GLY A 229 -1.98 7.88 -9.87
C GLY A 229 -0.58 7.67 -9.27
N TRP A 230 -0.40 6.57 -8.54
CA TRP A 230 0.89 6.24 -7.92
C TRP A 230 1.99 5.98 -8.93
N ALA A 231 1.72 5.22 -10.00
CA ALA A 231 2.68 4.97 -11.06
C ALA A 231 3.13 6.27 -11.73
N LYS A 232 2.20 7.19 -11.99
CA LYS A 232 2.51 8.52 -12.55
C LYS A 232 3.43 9.30 -11.61
N ASP A 233 3.08 9.39 -10.34
CA ASP A 233 3.86 10.13 -9.34
C ASP A 233 5.27 9.53 -9.16
N ASP A 234 5.39 8.20 -9.15
CA ASP A 234 6.69 7.54 -9.02
C ASP A 234 7.57 7.72 -10.28
N LEU A 235 7.00 7.64 -11.48
CA LEU A 235 7.74 7.93 -12.72
C LEU A 235 8.20 9.39 -12.80
N ALA A 236 7.40 10.32 -12.29
CA ALA A 236 7.75 11.75 -12.23
C ALA A 236 8.95 12.01 -11.29
N LEU A 237 9.05 11.24 -10.21
CA LEU A 237 10.17 11.31 -9.26
C LEU A 237 11.42 10.58 -9.76
N SER A 238 11.34 9.86 -10.89
CA SER A 238 12.51 9.24 -11.49
C SER A 238 13.47 10.29 -12.06
N VAL A 239 14.77 10.07 -11.94
CA VAL A 239 15.79 10.87 -12.66
C VAL A 239 15.64 10.73 -14.19
N LEU A 240 15.05 9.62 -14.65
CA LEU A 240 14.68 9.40 -16.04
C LEU A 240 13.27 9.94 -16.37
N SER A 241 12.69 10.80 -15.54
CA SER A 241 11.34 11.36 -15.71
C SER A 241 11.09 11.88 -17.13
N ARG A 242 12.09 12.53 -17.74
CA ARG A 242 12.05 12.99 -19.15
C ARG A 242 11.75 11.86 -20.14
N ASN A 243 12.34 10.67 -19.95
CA ASN A 243 12.09 9.50 -20.80
C ASN A 243 10.70 8.89 -20.57
N TYR A 244 10.04 9.25 -19.47
CA TYR A 244 8.71 8.77 -19.12
C TYR A 244 7.62 9.82 -19.30
N GLU A 245 7.90 11.01 -19.84
CA GLU A 245 6.92 12.11 -19.96
C GLU A 245 5.66 11.67 -20.70
N CYS A 246 5.81 10.98 -21.84
CA CYS A 246 4.68 10.45 -22.58
C CYS A 246 3.87 9.45 -21.74
N ILE A 247 4.52 8.58 -20.98
CA ILE A 247 3.85 7.58 -20.14
C ILE A 247 3.15 8.24 -18.96
N GLN A 248 3.79 9.22 -18.32
CA GLN A 248 3.19 10.02 -17.25
C GLN A 248 1.93 10.74 -17.75
N GLU A 249 1.96 11.33 -18.94
CA GLU A 249 0.78 11.97 -19.53
C GLU A 249 -0.34 10.95 -19.79
N GLN A 250 0.00 9.76 -20.30
CA GLN A 250 -0.96 8.68 -20.53
C GLN A 250 -1.61 8.20 -19.22
N LEU A 251 -0.80 7.98 -18.18
CA LEU A 251 -1.27 7.60 -16.85
C LEU A 251 -2.14 8.71 -16.23
N SER A 252 -1.73 9.97 -16.36
CA SER A 252 -2.48 11.13 -15.87
C SER A 252 -3.86 11.26 -16.53
N LYS A 253 -3.93 11.12 -17.86
CA LYS A 253 -5.18 11.12 -18.61
C LYS A 253 -6.09 9.97 -18.18
N LEU A 254 -5.53 8.77 -18.07
CA LEU A 254 -6.28 7.58 -17.65
C LEU A 254 -6.82 7.73 -16.22
N HIS A 255 -5.97 8.12 -15.27
CA HIS A 255 -6.34 8.44 -13.90
C HIS A 255 -7.50 9.46 -13.86
N THR A 256 -7.37 10.55 -14.63
CA THR A 256 -8.40 11.59 -14.71
C THR A 256 -9.73 11.07 -15.26
N HIS A 257 -9.71 10.21 -16.28
CA HIS A 257 -10.94 9.61 -16.82
C HIS A 257 -11.64 8.72 -15.80
N ILE A 258 -10.87 7.91 -15.06
CA ILE A 258 -11.40 7.04 -14.01
C ILE A 258 -11.97 7.87 -12.87
N HIS A 259 -11.19 8.83 -12.36
CA HIS A 259 -11.59 9.73 -11.27
C HIS A 259 -12.91 10.44 -11.58
N LYS A 260 -12.99 11.11 -12.74
CA LYS A 260 -14.21 11.80 -13.17
C LYS A 260 -15.41 10.87 -13.25
N TYR A 261 -15.22 9.65 -13.76
CA TYR A 261 -16.29 8.67 -13.82
C TYR A 261 -16.77 8.25 -12.41
N LEU A 262 -15.84 8.03 -11.48
CA LEU A 262 -16.13 7.67 -10.09
C LEU A 262 -16.84 8.81 -9.33
N GLU A 263 -16.51 10.07 -9.65
CA GLU A 263 -17.23 11.26 -9.15
C GLU A 263 -18.61 11.49 -9.79
N GLY A 264 -18.99 10.69 -10.81
CA GLY A 264 -20.29 10.76 -11.47
C GLY A 264 -20.31 11.57 -12.77
N TYR A 265 -19.18 12.12 -13.22
CA TYR A 265 -19.06 12.78 -14.53
C TYR A 265 -18.93 11.76 -15.67
N ARG A 266 -20.06 11.38 -16.26
CA ARG A 266 -20.16 10.34 -17.30
C ARG A 266 -20.05 10.85 -18.74
N THR A 267 -19.29 11.92 -18.96
CA THR A 267 -19.19 12.59 -20.27
C THR A 267 -18.56 11.74 -21.36
N TYR A 268 -17.54 10.93 -21.02
CA TYR A 268 -16.80 10.10 -21.98
C TYR A 268 -17.23 8.63 -21.95
N PHE A 269 -17.67 8.13 -20.79
CA PHE A 269 -18.08 6.76 -20.59
C PHE A 269 -19.37 6.74 -19.80
N SER A 270 -20.41 6.11 -20.36
CA SER A 270 -21.71 5.95 -19.70
C SER A 270 -21.82 4.68 -18.84
N ASP A 271 -20.95 3.71 -19.11
CA ASP A 271 -20.94 2.37 -18.52
C ASP A 271 -19.55 2.05 -17.93
N SER A 272 -19.53 1.59 -16.68
CA SER A 272 -18.30 1.22 -15.96
C SER A 272 -17.60 0.03 -16.59
N ARG A 273 -18.33 -0.88 -17.24
CA ARG A 273 -17.75 -2.03 -17.94
C ARG A 273 -16.96 -1.59 -19.16
N VAL A 274 -17.47 -0.61 -19.91
CA VAL A 274 -16.79 -0.06 -21.09
C VAL A 274 -15.53 0.69 -20.67
N LEU A 275 -15.63 1.55 -19.65
CA LEU A 275 -14.46 2.22 -19.08
C LEU A 275 -13.44 1.20 -18.57
N LEU A 276 -13.87 0.15 -17.89
CA LEU A 276 -12.96 -0.85 -17.36
C LEU A 276 -12.19 -1.60 -18.45
N VAL A 277 -12.86 -2.00 -19.53
CA VAL A 277 -12.19 -2.64 -20.69
C VAL A 277 -11.18 -1.67 -21.32
N PHE A 278 -11.56 -0.41 -21.49
CA PHE A 278 -10.66 0.63 -21.97
C PHE A 278 -9.45 0.80 -21.05
N THR A 279 -9.67 0.86 -19.73
CA THR A 279 -8.64 1.00 -18.72
C THR A 279 -7.65 -0.16 -18.76
N ARG A 280 -8.13 -1.40 -18.74
CA ARG A 280 -7.27 -2.59 -18.82
C ARG A 280 -6.41 -2.59 -20.08
N HIS A 281 -7.01 -2.30 -21.24
CA HIS A 281 -6.26 -2.23 -22.49
C HIS A 281 -5.21 -1.10 -22.46
N ARG A 282 -5.54 0.05 -21.87
CA ARG A 282 -4.61 1.17 -21.79
C ARG A 282 -3.45 0.90 -20.82
N VAL A 283 -3.72 0.28 -19.67
CA VAL A 283 -2.69 -0.15 -18.71
C VAL A 283 -1.79 -1.21 -19.34
N GLU A 284 -2.35 -2.17 -20.06
CA GLU A 284 -1.58 -3.18 -20.80
C GLU A 284 -0.60 -2.53 -21.79
N ASN A 285 -1.08 -1.59 -22.60
CA ASN A 285 -0.22 -0.86 -23.54
C ASN A 285 0.89 -0.06 -22.81
N ILE A 286 0.55 0.61 -21.70
CA ILE A 286 1.53 1.35 -20.90
C ILE A 286 2.60 0.42 -20.32
N ILE A 287 2.21 -0.76 -19.81
CA ILE A 287 3.15 -1.77 -19.32
C ILE A 287 4.11 -2.19 -20.45
N HIS A 288 3.58 -2.49 -21.65
CA HIS A 288 4.42 -2.88 -22.79
C HIS A 288 5.39 -1.75 -23.22
N GLU A 289 4.95 -0.49 -23.18
CA GLU A 289 5.80 0.67 -23.46
C GLU A 289 6.92 0.84 -22.42
N LEU A 290 6.61 0.67 -21.13
CA LEU A 290 7.61 0.69 -20.04
C LEU A 290 8.65 -0.42 -20.22
N GLU A 291 8.21 -1.65 -20.46
CA GLU A 291 9.11 -2.79 -20.71
C GLU A 291 10.00 -2.58 -21.94
N HIS A 292 9.46 -1.95 -22.99
CA HIS A 292 10.24 -1.61 -24.19
C HIS A 292 11.33 -0.58 -23.87
N ILE A 293 11.00 0.50 -23.15
CA ILE A 293 11.95 1.53 -22.72
C ILE A 293 13.08 0.88 -21.89
N GLU A 294 12.74 0.01 -20.94
CA GLU A 294 13.72 -0.72 -20.15
C GLU A 294 14.62 -1.62 -21.00
N SER A 295 14.04 -2.34 -21.97
CA SER A 295 14.79 -3.23 -22.86
C SER A 295 15.79 -2.45 -23.72
N HIS A 296 15.41 -1.24 -24.16
CA HIS A 296 16.27 -0.35 -24.92
C HIS A 296 17.44 0.15 -24.07
N PHE A 297 17.18 0.60 -22.83
CA PHE A 297 18.24 1.01 -21.91
C PHE A 297 19.21 -0.14 -21.58
N LYS A 298 18.71 -1.36 -21.34
CA LYS A 298 19.58 -2.52 -21.10
C LYS A 298 20.47 -2.87 -22.29
N ARG A 299 19.98 -2.70 -23.52
CA ARG A 299 20.73 -3.03 -24.73
C ARG A 299 21.71 -1.93 -25.15
N HIS A 300 21.48 -0.68 -24.75
CA HIS A 300 22.26 0.48 -25.20
C HIS A 300 22.97 1.19 -24.04
N GLY A 301 22.97 0.56 -22.86
CA GLY A 301 23.49 1.06 -21.59
C GLY A 301 24.95 1.54 -21.60
N ASP A 302 25.77 1.13 -22.56
CA ASP A 302 27.16 1.59 -22.67
C ASP A 302 27.35 2.88 -23.49
N ASN A 303 26.36 3.31 -24.28
CA ASN A 303 26.52 4.40 -25.26
C ASN A 303 25.64 5.64 -25.02
N CYS A 304 24.66 5.58 -24.12
CA CYS A 304 23.75 6.72 -23.90
C CYS A 304 24.43 7.95 -23.27
N PHE A 305 25.50 7.77 -22.48
CA PHE A 305 26.30 8.93 -22.01
C PHE A 305 27.13 9.59 -23.13
N SER A 306 27.43 8.86 -24.21
CA SER A 306 28.11 9.41 -25.40
C SER A 306 27.13 10.04 -26.40
N ALA A 307 25.90 9.52 -26.50
CA ALA A 307 24.91 10.00 -27.46
C ALA A 307 24.41 11.43 -27.18
N TYR A 308 24.50 11.91 -25.94
CA TYR A 308 24.11 13.29 -25.57
C TYR A 308 24.99 14.39 -26.22
N HIS A 309 26.18 14.06 -26.74
CA HIS A 309 26.97 15.01 -27.53
C HIS A 309 26.68 14.97 -29.04
N SER A 310 25.85 14.04 -29.52
CA SER A 310 25.61 13.85 -30.96
C SER A 310 24.23 14.31 -31.46
N LEU A 311 23.31 14.66 -30.56
CA LEU A 311 21.95 15.10 -30.94
C LEU A 311 21.63 16.56 -30.59
N GLY A 312 22.63 17.33 -30.14
CA GLY A 312 22.56 18.79 -30.02
C GLY A 312 23.16 19.46 -31.25
N GLY A 313 22.48 19.36 -32.39
CA GLY A 313 22.95 19.92 -33.65
C GLY A 313 21.81 20.19 -34.63
N TYR A 314 20.92 21.12 -34.28
CA TYR A 314 20.21 22.00 -35.19
C TYR A 314 19.92 23.32 -34.48
#